data_AF-A0A0Q4Z702-F1
#
_entry.id   AF-A0A0Q4Z702-F1
#
_cell.length_a   1.000
_cell.length_b   1.000
_cell.length_c   1.000
_cell.angle_alpha   90.00
_cell.angle_beta   90.00
_cell.angle_gamma   90.00
#
_symmetry.space_group_name_H-M   'P 1'
#
loop_
_entity.id
_entity.type
_entity.pdbx_description
1 polymer ?
#
loop_
_entity_poly.entity_id
_entity_poly.type
_entity_poly.pdbx_seq_one_letter_code
_entity_poly.pdbx_strand_id
1 'polypeptide(L)'
;MTEKLTIRALCDLGLIPATEVTAAVDAYMDDPMAPPFVFGAGYRLNLGKAIRLHPGANDFVLRSAAGPQLKRPFVEAAIWEARPDRG
;
A
#
# COMPACT_ATOMS: atom_id res chain seq x y z
N MET A 1 3.40 -0.32 -23.83
CA MET A 1 4.01 -0.63 -22.52
C MET A 1 3.34 0.25 -21.49
N THR A 2 2.36 -0.26 -20.75
CA THR A 2 1.76 0.51 -19.65
C THR A 2 2.70 0.39 -18.49
N GLU A 3 3.64 1.31 -18.35
CA GLU A 3 4.48 1.39 -17.14
C GLU A 3 3.52 1.48 -15.95
N LYS A 4 3.52 0.44 -15.11
CA LYS A 4 2.71 0.44 -13.89
C LYS A 4 3.30 1.48 -12.96
N LEU A 5 2.70 2.68 -12.96
CA LEU A 5 3.08 3.79 -12.11
C LEU A 5 2.92 3.38 -10.65
N THR A 6 3.86 3.79 -9.80
CA THR A 6 3.74 3.61 -8.35
C THR A 6 2.69 4.55 -7.78
N ILE A 7 2.17 4.25 -6.59
CA ILE A 7 1.28 5.18 -5.86
C ILE A 7 1.94 6.56 -5.74
N ARG A 8 3.25 6.60 -5.49
CA ARG A 8 4.02 7.86 -5.46
C ARG A 8 3.92 8.64 -6.77
N ALA A 9 4.15 7.99 -7.91
CA ALA A 9 4.00 8.63 -9.21
C ALA A 9 2.55 9.06 -9.49
N LEU A 10 1.55 8.32 -9.00
CA LEU A 10 0.14 8.70 -9.12
C LEU A 10 -0.21 9.91 -8.24
N CYS A 11 0.37 10.04 -7.06
CA CYS A 11 0.27 11.25 -6.24
C CYS A 11 0.96 12.44 -6.90
N ASP A 12 2.18 12.25 -7.44
CA ASP A 12 2.92 13.31 -8.16
C ASP A 12 2.14 13.80 -9.39
N LEU A 13 1.38 12.92 -10.04
CA LEU A 13 0.47 13.25 -11.14
C LEU A 13 -0.89 13.82 -10.69
N GLY A 14 -1.15 13.91 -9.39
CA GLY A 14 -2.42 14.40 -8.83
C GLY A 14 -3.61 13.46 -9.08
N LEU A 15 -3.36 12.19 -9.41
CA LEU A 15 -4.41 11.20 -9.69
C LEU A 15 -4.96 10.58 -8.40
N ILE A 16 -4.12 10.43 -7.38
CA ILE A 16 -4.52 9.90 -6.07
C ILE A 16 -4.06 10.90 -5.01
N PRO A 17 -4.93 11.34 -4.09
CA PRO A 17 -4.50 12.20 -2.99
C PRO A 17 -3.75 11.40 -1.93
N ALA A 18 -2.76 12.02 -1.27
CA ALA A 18 -2.02 11.39 -0.18
C ALA A 18 -2.93 10.92 0.98
N THR A 19 -4.10 11.54 1.14
CA THR A 19 -5.11 11.11 2.11
C THR A 19 -5.67 9.72 1.83
N GLU A 20 -5.79 9.32 0.56
CA GLU A 20 -6.20 7.96 0.21
C GLU A 20 -5.10 6.93 0.49
N VAL A 21 -3.83 7.34 0.40
CA VAL A 21 -2.69 6.48 0.80
C VAL A 21 -2.75 6.23 2.31
N THR A 22 -2.99 7.27 3.11
CA THR A 22 -3.19 7.13 4.56
C THR A 22 -4.39 6.24 4.88
N ALA A 23 -5.51 6.40 4.17
CA ALA A 23 -6.69 5.55 4.34
C ALA A 23 -6.40 4.08 4.01
N ALA A 24 -5.60 3.81 2.97
CA ALA A 24 -5.16 2.47 2.61
C ALA A 24 -4.24 1.86 3.69
N VAL A 25 -3.35 2.65 4.29
CA VAL A 25 -2.51 2.22 5.43
C VAL A 25 -3.37 1.87 6.63
N ASP A 26 -4.29 2.75 7.02
CA ASP A 26 -5.18 2.50 8.17
C ASP A 26 -6.08 1.28 7.93
N ALA A 27 -6.59 1.08 6.70
CA ALA A 27 -7.36 -0.12 6.34
C ALA A 27 -6.53 -1.42 6.47
N TYR A 28 -5.26 -1.41 6.07
CA TYR A 28 -4.36 -2.57 6.28
C TYR A 28 -4.06 -2.82 7.76
N MET A 29 -3.94 -1.75 8.54
CA MET A 29 -3.66 -1.83 9.98
C MET A 29 -4.86 -2.33 10.76
N ASP A 30 -6.08 -2.01 10.32
CA ASP A 30 -7.34 -2.50 10.88
C ASP A 30 -7.58 -3.98 10.51
N ASP A 31 -7.43 -4.31 9.21
CA ASP A 31 -7.52 -5.69 8.72
C ASP A 31 -6.45 -5.97 7.63
N PRO A 32 -5.37 -6.70 7.97
CA PRO A 32 -4.34 -7.06 6.99
C PRO A 32 -4.82 -8.10 5.95
N MET A 33 -5.96 -8.76 6.18
CA MET A 33 -6.63 -9.63 5.20
C MET A 33 -7.73 -8.92 4.40
N ALA A 34 -7.87 -7.59 4.56
CA ALA A 34 -8.86 -6.83 3.85
C ALA A 34 -8.80 -7.03 2.31
N PRO A 35 -9.96 -6.95 1.64
CA PRO A 35 -10.02 -6.99 0.18
C PRO A 35 -9.22 -5.84 -0.45
N PRO A 36 -8.90 -5.91 -1.76
CA PRO A 36 -8.13 -4.88 -2.45
C PRO A 36 -8.75 -3.50 -2.26
N PHE A 37 -7.94 -2.55 -1.80
CA PHE A 37 -8.36 -1.18 -1.62
C PHE A 37 -8.58 -0.54 -2.98
N VAL A 38 -9.76 0.06 -3.17
CA VAL A 38 -10.11 0.77 -4.41
C VAL A 38 -9.89 2.25 -4.17
N PHE A 39 -8.91 2.81 -4.86
CA PHE A 39 -8.68 4.24 -4.89
C PHE A 39 -9.76 4.93 -5.74
N GLY A 40 -10.09 6.18 -5.40
CA GLY A 40 -11.14 6.97 -6.05
C GLY A 40 -10.92 7.14 -7.55
N ALA A 41 -9.68 7.11 -8.02
CA ALA A 41 -9.32 7.19 -9.44
C ALA A 41 -9.47 5.87 -10.23
N GLY A 42 -10.13 4.85 -9.66
CA GLY A 42 -10.35 3.55 -10.30
C GLY A 42 -9.14 2.59 -10.22
N TYR A 43 -8.12 2.97 -9.45
CA TYR A 43 -6.98 2.11 -9.19
C TYR A 43 -7.30 1.13 -8.07
N ARG A 44 -6.91 -0.13 -8.20
CA ARG A 44 -7.09 -1.17 -7.18
C ARG A 44 -5.75 -1.64 -6.67
N LEU A 45 -5.58 -1.69 -5.35
CA LEU A 45 -4.35 -2.15 -4.73
C LEU A 45 -4.64 -3.25 -3.72
N ASN A 46 -4.04 -4.41 -3.96
CA ASN A 46 -4.01 -5.46 -2.97
C ASN A 46 -2.90 -5.16 -1.95
N LEU A 47 -3.29 -4.63 -0.79
CA LEU A 47 -2.39 -4.19 0.27
C LEU A 47 -1.51 -5.35 0.77
N GLY A 48 -2.12 -6.50 1.06
CA GLY A 48 -1.38 -7.70 1.48
C GLY A 48 -0.41 -8.25 0.44
N LYS A 49 -0.68 -8.05 -0.86
CA LYS A 49 0.26 -8.40 -1.94
C LYS A 49 1.37 -7.36 -2.07
N ALA A 50 1.06 -6.07 -1.96
CA ALA A 50 2.05 -4.99 -2.01
C ALA A 50 3.09 -5.13 -0.90
N ILE A 51 2.62 -5.40 0.32
CA ILE A 51 3.46 -5.64 1.49
C ILE A 51 4.36 -6.87 1.31
N ARG A 52 3.81 -7.98 0.77
CA ARG A 52 4.59 -9.19 0.48
C ARG A 52 5.64 -9.00 -0.62
N LEU A 53 5.37 -8.13 -1.59
CA LEU A 53 6.33 -7.80 -2.65
C LEU A 53 7.45 -6.88 -2.16
N HIS A 54 7.23 -6.13 -1.07
CA HIS A 54 8.22 -5.21 -0.54
C HIS A 54 9.18 -5.95 0.41
N PRO A 55 10.47 -6.10 0.08
CA PRO A 55 11.41 -6.93 0.85
C PRO A 55 11.54 -6.48 2.31
N GLY A 56 11.49 -5.17 2.56
CA GLY A 56 11.54 -4.62 3.92
C GLY A 56 10.25 -4.80 4.73
N ALA A 57 9.08 -4.87 4.07
CA ALA A 57 7.81 -5.00 4.77
C ALA A 57 7.42 -6.48 4.96
N ASN A 58 7.79 -7.34 4.01
CA ASN A 58 7.59 -8.79 4.13
C ASN A 58 8.39 -9.36 5.31
N ASP A 59 9.68 -9.00 5.45
CA ASP A 59 10.49 -9.43 6.62
C ASP A 59 9.87 -8.93 7.92
N PHE A 60 9.41 -7.68 7.96
CA PHE A 60 8.82 -7.08 9.16
C PHE A 60 7.48 -7.70 9.57
N VAL A 61 6.63 -8.03 8.59
CA VAL A 61 5.35 -8.71 8.84
C VAL A 61 5.56 -10.17 9.23
N LEU A 62 6.53 -10.86 8.62
CA LEU A 62 6.91 -12.23 9.00
C LEU A 62 7.57 -12.29 10.39
N ARG A 63 8.35 -11.27 10.75
CA ARG A 63 9.01 -11.14 12.06
C ARG A 63 8.07 -10.65 13.16
N SER A 64 6.76 -10.89 13.03
CA SER A 64 5.61 -10.44 13.87
C SER A 64 5.72 -10.70 15.39
N ALA A 65 6.74 -10.11 16.01
CA ALA A 65 6.82 -9.74 17.41
C ALA A 65 6.90 -8.20 17.56
N ALA A 66 7.06 -7.46 16.45
CA ALA A 66 7.03 -6.00 16.44
C ALA A 66 5.59 -5.50 16.54
N GLY A 67 5.33 -4.62 17.52
CA GLY A 67 4.01 -4.05 17.78
C GLY A 67 3.46 -3.21 16.61
N PRO A 68 2.14 -2.93 16.58
CA PRO A 68 1.46 -2.23 15.48
C PRO A 68 2.11 -0.88 15.11
N GLN A 69 2.62 -0.15 16.10
CA GLN A 69 3.26 1.15 15.91
C GLN A 69 4.52 1.09 15.04
N LEU A 70 5.25 -0.02 15.08
CA LEU A 70 6.44 -0.21 14.24
C LEU A 70 6.07 -0.67 12.81
N LYS A 71 4.89 -1.27 12.60
CA LYS A 71 4.46 -1.75 11.28
C LYS A 71 4.04 -0.60 10.37
N ARG A 72 3.40 0.44 10.91
CA ARG A 72 2.83 1.57 10.16
C ARG A 72 3.79 2.23 9.15
N PRO A 73 5.02 2.65 9.51
CA PRO A 73 5.93 3.30 8.54
C PRO A 73 6.41 2.35 7.43
N PHE A 74 6.57 1.05 7.72
CA PHE A 74 6.94 0.06 6.70
C PHE A 74 5.78 -0.25 5.75
N VAL A 75 4.56 -0.31 6.29
CA VAL A 75 3.33 -0.47 5.51
C VAL A 75 3.14 0.72 4.59
N GLU A 76 3.31 1.93 5.13
CA GLU A 76 3.25 3.17 4.36
C GLU A 76 4.29 3.18 3.22
N ALA A 77 5.56 2.91 3.52
CA ALA A 77 6.61 2.83 2.48
C ALA A 77 6.28 1.80 1.39
N ALA A 78 5.81 0.62 1.79
CA ALA A 78 5.42 -0.43 0.85
C ALA A 78 4.22 -0.02 -0.02
N ILE A 79 3.25 0.71 0.52
CA ILE A 79 2.11 1.23 -0.24
C ILE A 79 2.57 2.34 -1.20
N TRP A 80 3.45 3.25 -0.78
CA TRP A 80 4.02 4.28 -1.65
C TRP A 80 4.76 3.70 -2.86
N GLU A 81 5.52 2.63 -2.65
CA GLU A 81 6.24 1.90 -3.70
C GLU A 81 5.36 0.89 -4.45
N ALA A 82 4.14 0.64 -3.95
CA ALA A 82 3.24 -0.30 -4.57
C ALA A 82 2.77 0.21 -5.93
N ARG A 83 2.50 -0.74 -6.82
CA ARG A 83 1.99 -0.49 -8.15
C ARG A 83 0.55 -0.97 -8.20
N PRO A 84 -0.44 -0.07 -8.10
CA PRO A 84 -1.83 -0.48 -8.20
C PRO A 84 -2.13 -0.97 -9.61
N ASP A 85 -3.11 -1.87 -9.70
CA ASP A 85 -3.64 -2.32 -10.98
C ASP A 85 -4.78 -1.39 -11.39
N ARG A 86 -4.84 -1.04 -12.68
CA ARG A 86 -5.92 -0.21 -13.22
C ARG A 86 -7.06 -1.15 -13.60
N GLY A 87 -8.14 -1.09 -12.83
CA GLY A 87 -9.35 -1.91 -13.04
C GLY A 87 -10.27 -1.32 -14.08
#